data_AF-A0A6P0RMH6-F1
#
_entry.id   AF-A0A6P0RMH6-F1
#
_cell.length_a   1.000
_cell.length_b   1.000
_cell.length_c   1.000
_cell.angle_alpha   90.00
_cell.angle_beta   90.00
_cell.angle_gamma   90.00
#
_symmetry.space_group_name_H-M   'P 1'
#
loop_
_entity.id
_entity.type
_entity.pdbx_description
1 polymer ?
#
loop_
_entity_poly.entity_id
_entity_poly.type
_entity_poly.pdbx_seq_one_letter_code
_entity_poly.pdbx_strand_id
1 'polypeptide(L)'
;MKENPSLLPSAFCLLLLTSSCVNQFNSPPQILSGGINSQRADESPAYSSDGRYLAFASDRNRSRDIFLYDLQQKRLVDLPNLNRRDSSQDQPALSSDGRFIVYVSSERGKTDVLVYDRNQQMSKR
;
A
#
# COMPACT_ATOMS: atom_id res chain seq x y z
N MET A 1 -7.62 -71.94 -25.45
CA MET A 1 -7.45 -71.09 -24.24
C MET A 1 -6.49 -69.98 -24.63
N LYS A 2 -6.80 -68.69 -24.73
CA LYS A 2 -7.91 -67.85 -24.25
C LYS A 2 -7.86 -66.58 -25.14
N GLU A 3 -9.01 -66.16 -25.67
CA GLU A 3 -9.21 -64.86 -26.33
C GLU A 3 -9.04 -63.71 -25.32
N ASN A 4 -8.44 -62.57 -25.71
CA ASN A 4 -9.06 -61.24 -25.54
C ASN A 4 -8.22 -60.09 -26.18
N PRO A 5 -8.86 -58.99 -26.64
CA PRO A 5 -8.36 -58.14 -27.72
C PRO A 5 -7.89 -56.72 -27.30
N SER A 6 -7.20 -56.09 -28.26
CA SER A 6 -7.08 -54.65 -28.61
C SER A 6 -7.45 -53.56 -27.60
N LEU A 7 -6.54 -52.61 -27.35
CA LEU A 7 -6.86 -51.16 -27.30
C LEU A 7 -5.67 -50.31 -27.80
N LEU A 8 -5.98 -49.43 -28.74
CA LEU A 8 -5.15 -48.43 -29.44
C LEU A 8 -4.80 -47.21 -28.54
N PRO A 9 -3.99 -46.23 -29.00
CA PRO A 9 -3.03 -45.48 -28.18
C PRO A 9 -3.66 -44.33 -27.38
N SER A 10 -3.21 -44.15 -26.15
CA SER A 10 -3.64 -43.03 -25.30
C SER A 10 -2.90 -41.74 -25.70
N ALA A 11 -3.39 -41.10 -26.76
CA ALA A 11 -3.15 -39.70 -27.03
C ALA A 11 -4.14 -38.88 -26.19
N PHE A 12 -3.76 -38.39 -25.01
CA PHE A 12 -4.43 -37.26 -24.37
C PHE A 12 -3.54 -36.68 -23.26
N CYS A 13 -2.63 -35.80 -23.63
CA CYS A 13 -1.93 -34.96 -22.66
C CYS A 13 -1.60 -33.60 -23.29
N LEU A 14 -2.56 -32.69 -23.28
CA LEU A 14 -2.38 -31.27 -22.96
C LEU A 14 -3.76 -30.56 -22.98
N LEU A 15 -4.46 -30.59 -21.84
CA LEU A 15 -5.48 -29.56 -21.60
C LEU A 15 -4.72 -28.29 -21.23
N LEU A 16 -4.51 -27.43 -22.24
CA LEU A 16 -4.04 -26.08 -22.03
C LEU A 16 -5.06 -25.36 -21.14
N LEU A 17 -4.68 -25.10 -19.88
CA LEU A 17 -5.41 -24.19 -19.00
C LEU A 17 -5.24 -22.77 -19.53
N THR A 18 -5.99 -22.37 -20.56
CA THR A 18 -6.18 -20.95 -20.87
C THR A 18 -7.26 -20.41 -19.94
N SER A 19 -7.01 -20.44 -18.63
CA SER A 19 -7.93 -19.86 -17.66
C SER A 19 -7.62 -18.38 -17.50
N SER A 20 -8.55 -17.58 -18.02
CA SER A 20 -8.79 -16.16 -17.75
C SER A 20 -7.64 -15.18 -18.02
N CYS A 21 -7.49 -14.79 -19.29
CA CYS A 21 -6.80 -13.55 -19.66
C CYS A 21 -7.79 -12.48 -20.17
N VAL A 22 -8.95 -12.30 -19.53
CA VAL A 22 -9.79 -11.12 -19.78
C VAL A 22 -10.78 -10.97 -18.64
N ASN A 23 -10.59 -9.95 -17.78
CA ASN A 23 -11.63 -9.24 -17.00
C ASN A 23 -11.09 -8.50 -15.75
N GLN A 24 -9.78 -8.47 -15.49
CA GLN A 24 -9.27 -7.81 -14.28
C GLN A 24 -9.41 -6.27 -14.30
N PHE A 25 -9.60 -5.66 -15.47
CA PHE A 25 -9.71 -4.21 -15.63
C PHE A 25 -11.13 -3.63 -15.49
N ASN A 26 -12.17 -4.47 -15.38
CA ASN A 26 -13.57 -4.02 -15.24
C ASN A 26 -14.15 -4.28 -13.85
N SER A 27 -13.28 -4.33 -12.83
CA SER A 27 -13.75 -4.40 -11.44
C SER A 27 -14.41 -3.05 -11.09
N PRO A 28 -15.62 -3.02 -10.51
CA PRO A 28 -16.18 -1.77 -10.02
C PRO A 28 -15.20 -1.14 -9.01
N PRO A 29 -15.15 0.20 -8.92
CA PRO A 29 -14.31 0.88 -7.94
C PRO A 29 -14.57 0.31 -6.54
N GLN A 30 -13.51 -0.14 -5.88
CA GLN A 30 -13.62 -0.63 -4.51
C GLN A 30 -13.53 0.54 -3.54
N ILE A 31 -14.54 0.70 -2.68
CA ILE A 31 -14.45 1.58 -1.53
C ILE A 31 -13.62 0.86 -0.47
N LEU A 32 -12.41 1.37 -0.24
CA LEU A 32 -11.53 0.85 0.79
C LEU A 32 -12.04 1.27 2.18
N SER A 33 -11.99 0.34 3.13
CA SER A 33 -12.35 0.56 4.53
C SER A 33 -11.09 0.73 5.40
N GLY A 34 -11.22 0.80 6.72
CA GLY A 34 -10.06 0.79 7.62
C GLY A 34 -9.36 2.14 7.80
N GLY A 35 -10.08 3.26 7.60
CA GLY A 35 -9.62 4.61 7.98
C GLY A 35 -9.04 5.46 6.85
N ILE A 36 -9.09 4.98 5.60
CA ILE A 36 -8.89 5.82 4.41
C ILE A 36 -10.22 6.51 4.03
N ASN A 37 -10.15 7.64 3.31
CA ASN A 37 -11.30 8.44 2.88
C ASN A 37 -12.08 9.04 4.07
N SER A 38 -11.39 9.88 4.84
CA SER A 38 -11.97 10.56 5.99
C SER A 38 -12.91 11.71 5.57
N GLN A 39 -13.63 12.33 6.53
CA GLN A 39 -14.40 13.57 6.29
C GLN A 39 -13.51 14.83 6.21
N ARG A 40 -12.20 14.67 6.09
CA ARG A 40 -11.21 15.74 5.94
C ARG A 40 -10.41 15.51 4.66
N ALA A 41 -9.66 16.51 4.25
CA ALA A 41 -8.77 16.39 3.10
C ALA A 41 -7.75 15.28 3.35
N ASP A 42 -7.65 14.35 2.39
CA ASP A 42 -6.60 13.34 2.29
C ASP A 42 -5.83 13.68 1.00
N GLU A 43 -4.58 14.11 1.14
CA GLU A 43 -3.79 14.74 0.08
C GLU A 43 -2.39 14.12 -0.01
N SER A 44 -1.63 14.51 -1.05
CA SER A 44 -0.23 14.11 -1.25
C SER A 44 -0.02 12.57 -1.19
N PRO A 45 -0.75 11.76 -1.97
CA PRO A 45 -0.61 10.31 -1.92
C PRO A 45 0.75 9.85 -2.47
N ALA A 46 1.34 8.85 -1.83
CA ALA A 46 2.56 8.17 -2.29
C ALA A 46 2.49 6.67 -2.02
N TYR A 47 2.75 5.86 -3.05
CA TYR A 47 2.78 4.40 -2.95
C TYR A 47 4.20 3.88 -2.72
N SER A 48 4.34 2.78 -1.97
CA SER A 48 5.57 1.98 -2.02
C SER A 48 5.66 1.27 -3.38
N SER A 49 6.87 1.04 -3.86
CA SER A 49 7.08 0.42 -5.19
C SER A 49 6.55 -1.02 -5.26
N ASP A 50 6.51 -1.74 -4.14
CA ASP A 50 5.89 -3.06 -4.03
C ASP A 50 4.36 -3.04 -4.00
N GLY A 51 3.74 -1.85 -3.98
CA GLY A 51 2.29 -1.67 -3.97
C GLY A 51 1.61 -2.05 -2.66
N ARG A 52 2.36 -2.36 -1.59
CA ARG A 52 1.78 -2.75 -0.30
C ARG A 52 1.27 -1.57 0.51
N TYR A 53 1.92 -0.42 0.42
CA TYR A 53 1.65 0.73 1.27
C TYR A 53 1.25 1.97 0.49
N LEU A 54 0.36 2.76 1.09
CA LEU A 54 -0.01 4.11 0.65
C LEU A 54 0.21 5.07 1.82
N ALA A 55 1.11 6.04 1.65
CA ALA A 55 1.24 7.18 2.55
C ALA A 55 0.45 8.37 2.00
N PHE A 56 -0.08 9.20 2.89
CA PHE A 56 -0.78 10.43 2.53
C PHE A 56 -0.82 11.40 3.72
N ALA A 57 -1.02 12.68 3.45
CA ALA A 57 -1.24 13.70 4.46
C ALA A 57 -2.73 13.92 4.72
N SER A 58 -3.14 14.17 5.96
CA SER A 58 -4.54 14.43 6.30
C SER A 58 -4.69 15.31 7.53
N ASP A 59 -5.75 16.13 7.52
CA ASP A 59 -6.10 17.03 8.63
C ASP A 59 -7.09 16.40 9.63
N ARG A 60 -7.32 15.08 9.55
CA ARG A 60 -8.31 14.35 10.37
C ARG A 60 -8.12 14.47 11.88
N ASN A 61 -6.90 14.76 12.33
CA ASN A 61 -6.56 14.93 13.74
C ASN A 61 -6.48 16.40 14.18
N ARG A 62 -7.00 17.35 13.37
CA ARG A 62 -6.84 18.81 13.58
C ARG A 62 -5.40 19.29 13.49
N SER A 63 -4.55 18.48 12.86
CA SER A 63 -3.16 18.75 12.50
C SER A 63 -2.93 18.11 11.13
N ARG A 64 -2.05 18.72 10.32
CA ARG A 64 -1.59 18.14 9.05
C ARG A 64 -0.62 17.02 9.40
N ASP A 65 -1.11 15.79 9.37
CA ASP A 65 -0.41 14.59 9.83
C ASP A 65 -0.21 13.61 8.66
N ILE A 66 0.85 12.83 8.70
CA ILE A 66 1.08 11.72 7.76
C ILE A 66 0.46 10.44 8.30
N PHE A 67 -0.22 9.73 7.42
CA PHE A 67 -0.80 8.43 7.66
C PHE A 67 -0.20 7.42 6.69
N LEU A 68 -0.11 6.17 7.13
CA LEU A 68 0.27 5.04 6.31
C LEU A 68 -0.87 4.01 6.32
N TYR A 69 -1.27 3.56 5.15
CA TYR A 69 -2.28 2.53 4.95
C TYR A 69 -1.64 1.28 4.34
N ASP A 70 -1.84 0.13 4.98
CA ASP A 70 -1.47 -1.17 4.43
C ASP A 70 -2.61 -1.66 3.53
N LEU A 71 -2.38 -1.66 2.21
CA LEU A 71 -3.38 -2.03 1.19
C LEU A 71 -3.73 -3.52 1.25
N GLN A 72 -2.79 -4.36 1.70
CA GLN A 72 -3.01 -5.79 1.85
C GLN A 72 -3.84 -6.10 3.09
N GLN A 73 -3.53 -5.44 4.22
CA GLN A 73 -4.23 -5.63 5.50
C GLN A 73 -5.48 -4.77 5.64
N LYS A 74 -5.72 -3.84 4.70
CA LYS A 74 -6.84 -2.89 4.67
C LYS A 74 -7.02 -2.09 5.96
N ARG A 75 -5.91 -1.56 6.49
CA ARG A 75 -5.91 -0.79 7.73
C ARG A 75 -4.82 0.27 7.76
N LEU A 76 -5.05 1.32 8.55
CA LEU A 76 -3.99 2.24 8.93
C LEU A 76 -2.92 1.55 9.80
N VAL A 77 -1.68 1.98 9.61
CA VAL A 77 -0.50 1.56 10.35
C VAL A 77 -0.09 2.70 11.26
N ASP A 78 0.18 2.39 12.53
CA ASP A 78 0.66 3.38 13.49
C ASP A 78 2.07 3.87 13.13
N LEU A 79 2.26 5.19 13.24
CA LEU A 79 3.52 5.88 12.98
C LEU A 79 3.94 6.67 14.21
N PRO A 80 4.29 5.99 15.32
CA PRO A 80 4.68 6.65 16.56
C PRO A 80 5.85 7.61 16.31
N ASN A 81 5.79 8.78 16.96
CA ASN A 81 6.78 9.87 16.87
C ASN A 81 6.91 10.60 15.53
N LEU A 82 6.24 10.15 14.45
CA LEU A 82 6.31 10.84 13.15
C LEU A 82 5.53 12.15 13.20
N ASN A 83 4.26 12.09 13.64
CA ASN A 83 3.39 13.26 13.76
C ASN A 83 3.65 13.97 15.08
N ARG A 84 4.63 14.88 15.07
CA ARG A 84 5.05 15.64 16.26
C ARG A 84 4.06 16.78 16.53
N ARG A 85 3.79 17.04 17.82
CA ARG A 85 3.00 18.20 18.27
C ARG A 85 3.62 19.51 17.77
N ASP A 86 2.77 20.52 17.55
CA ASP A 86 3.16 21.87 17.12
C ASP A 86 3.95 21.94 15.81
N SER A 87 3.78 20.94 14.93
CA SER A 87 4.37 20.89 13.60
C SER A 87 3.44 20.21 12.61
N SER A 88 3.54 20.58 11.33
CA SER A 88 2.83 19.93 10.22
C SER A 88 3.74 18.99 9.45
N GLN A 89 3.22 17.84 9.04
CA GLN A 89 3.91 16.85 8.22
C GLN A 89 3.17 16.69 6.89
N ASP A 90 3.87 16.85 5.78
CA ASP A 90 3.27 16.81 4.44
C ASP A 90 4.19 16.16 3.41
N GLN A 91 3.67 15.96 2.19
CA GLN A 91 4.39 15.47 1.02
C GLN A 91 5.22 14.21 1.29
N PRO A 92 4.60 13.12 1.79
CA PRO A 92 5.32 11.89 2.07
C PRO A 92 5.82 11.22 0.79
N ALA A 93 6.94 10.50 0.90
CA ALA A 93 7.43 9.55 -0.09
C ALA A 93 7.90 8.27 0.61
N LEU A 94 7.70 7.12 -0.03
CA LEU A 94 8.01 5.80 0.54
C LEU A 94 9.24 5.16 -0.12
N SER A 95 10.05 4.43 0.66
CA SER A 95 10.99 3.47 0.10
C SER A 95 10.26 2.32 -0.61
N SER A 96 10.99 1.53 -1.42
CA SER A 96 10.39 0.46 -2.23
C SER A 96 9.55 -0.55 -1.42
N ASP A 97 9.99 -0.85 -0.20
CA ASP A 97 9.35 -1.75 0.78
C ASP A 97 8.47 -1.00 1.80
N GLY A 98 8.39 0.33 1.69
CA GLY A 98 7.71 1.21 2.64
C GLY A 98 8.31 1.26 4.04
N ARG A 99 9.54 0.77 4.28
CA ARG A 99 10.23 0.88 5.58
C ARG A 99 10.52 2.33 5.95
N PHE A 100 11.03 3.10 5.00
CA PHE A 100 11.36 4.51 5.20
C PHE A 100 10.25 5.40 4.65
N ILE A 101 9.96 6.47 5.37
CA ILE A 101 9.06 7.54 4.94
C ILE A 101 9.86 8.84 4.95
N VAL A 102 10.09 9.43 3.78
CA VAL A 102 10.62 10.79 3.68
C VAL A 102 9.45 11.75 3.67
N TYR A 103 9.57 12.89 4.35
CA TYR A 103 8.48 13.87 4.41
C TYR A 103 8.97 15.27 4.74
N VAL A 104 8.14 16.26 4.41
CA VAL A 104 8.37 17.65 4.76
C VAL A 104 7.77 17.93 6.15
N SER A 105 8.59 18.39 7.08
CA SER A 105 8.17 18.84 8.41
C SER A 105 8.28 20.35 8.51
N SER A 106 7.19 21.02 8.91
CA SER A 106 7.21 22.46 9.18
C SER A 106 6.88 22.74 10.64
N GLU A 107 7.81 23.41 11.34
CA GLU A 107 7.70 23.75 12.76
C GLU A 107 8.06 25.22 12.95
N ARG A 108 7.12 26.03 13.46
CA ARG A 108 7.30 27.47 13.74
C ARG A 108 7.90 28.25 12.55
N GLY A 109 7.41 27.98 11.35
CA GLY A 109 7.84 28.64 10.11
C GLY A 109 9.18 28.16 9.53
N LYS A 110 9.81 27.14 10.14
CA LYS A 110 10.98 26.47 9.57
C LYS A 110 10.57 25.15 8.97
N THR A 111 11.03 24.88 7.76
CA THR A 111 10.73 23.65 7.02
C THR A 111 12.00 22.83 6.85
N ASP A 112 11.89 21.52 7.03
CA ASP A 112 12.97 20.56 6.84
C ASP A 112 12.45 19.28 6.17
N VAL A 113 13.32 18.51 5.56
CA VAL A 113 13.00 17.18 5.04
C VAL A 113 13.53 16.16 6.03
N LEU A 114 12.64 15.29 6.52
CA LEU A 114 12.98 14.26 7.49
C LEU A 114 12.78 12.87 6.90
N VAL A 115 13.57 11.92 7.38
CA VAL A 115 13.44 10.49 7.09
C VAL A 115 13.00 9.76 8.35
N TYR A 116 11.80 9.17 8.32
CA TYR A 116 11.30 8.28 9.35
C TYR A 116 11.65 6.83 9.02
N ASP A 117 12.36 6.14 9.92
CA ASP A 117 12.57 4.69 9.86
C ASP A 117 11.49 3.99 10.70
N ARG A 118 10.55 3.29 10.05
CA ARG A 118 9.47 2.57 10.74
C ARG A 118 9.96 1.47 11.69
N ASN A 119 11.13 0.89 11.44
CA ASN A 119 11.68 -0.13 12.32
C ASN A 119 12.24 0.49 13.61
N GLN A 120 12.80 1.70 13.53
CA GLN A 120 13.31 2.44 14.68
C GLN A 120 12.24 3.36 15.31
N GLN A 121 11.12 3.57 14.62
CA GLN A 121 10.04 4.46 15.02
C GLN A 121 10.50 5.89 15.33
N MET A 122 11.41 6.39 14.49
CA MET A 122 12.03 7.69 14.70
C MET A 122 12.36 8.39 13.38
N SER A 123 12.31 9.73 13.42
CA SER A 123 12.72 10.60 12.32
C SER A 123 14.14 11.13 12.52
N LYS A 124 14.87 11.27 11.41
CA LYS A 124 16.19 11.90 11.34
C LYS A 124 16.18 12.93 10.21
N ARG A 125 17.07 13.91 10.31
CA ARG A 125 17.41 14.81 9.20
C ARG A 125 18.40 14.11 8.28
#